data_AF-A0A3D2W1I5-F1
#
_entry.id   AF-A0A3D2W1I5-F1
#
_cell.length_a   1.000
_cell.length_b   1.000
_cell.length_c   1.000
_cell.angle_alpha   90.00
_cell.angle_beta   90.00
_cell.angle_gamma   90.00
#
_symmetry.space_group_name_H-M   'P 1'
#
loop_
_entity.id
_entity.type
_entity.pdbx_description
1 polymer ?
#
loop_
_entity_poly.entity_id
_entity_poly.type
_entity_poly.pdbx_seq_one_letter_code
_entity_poly.pdbx_strand_id
1 'polypeptide(L)'
;VEWEAIAAVAKTEAERGAYGPDGRPTVLFERHKFRKFTNGAHDHSHPDLSNADAGGYGSAEHAHAWSRVTRAYALDPEAALRATSWGQFQMMGFNFPMTHCKNAHELVLYLTQCEANQLAVFMDFVRHEELIDALKRRDWAAFAFKYNGKDYAKNKYDERMARHYAELKGATAYVIPQRWRLAKSLAKLRAQVDAKCPGRSKASDGDIGDAAHAAKGEDSDHNAYIVDGDMPVVTAIDITNDSEKCSARALADALVASRDRRVKYIIFDRQIVSSYPARGVPAWTWRPYGGDNPHDKHLHISVGKESSAYDEEAPWQV
;
A
#
# COMPACT_ATOMS: atom_id res chain seq x y z
N VAL A 1 2.65 -9.91 -2.44
CA VAL A 1 2.61 -9.37 -1.07
C VAL A 1 2.19 -7.92 -1.22
N GLU A 2 1.30 -7.43 -0.36
CA GLU A 2 0.90 -6.01 -0.38
C GLU A 2 2.10 -5.12 -0.04
N TRP A 3 2.19 -3.92 -0.63
CA TRP A 3 3.34 -3.04 -0.39
C TRP A 3 3.41 -2.60 1.08
N GLU A 4 2.25 -2.44 1.74
CA GLU A 4 2.14 -2.08 3.15
C GLU A 4 2.81 -3.12 4.05
N ALA A 5 2.77 -4.40 3.69
CA ALA A 5 3.42 -5.45 4.46
C ALA A 5 4.94 -5.37 4.36
N ILE A 6 5.47 -5.07 3.18
CA ILE A 6 6.92 -4.85 2.97
C ILE A 6 7.36 -3.59 3.71
N ALA A 7 6.61 -2.51 3.58
CA ALA A 7 6.88 -1.23 4.25
C ALA A 7 6.77 -1.34 5.78
N ALA A 8 5.88 -2.18 6.31
CA ALA A 8 5.79 -2.46 7.74
C ALA A 8 7.05 -3.14 8.30
N VAL A 9 7.63 -4.08 7.54
CA VAL A 9 8.93 -4.67 7.90
C VAL A 9 10.02 -3.60 7.88
N ALA A 10 10.13 -2.84 6.79
CA ALA A 10 11.10 -1.74 6.65
C ALA A 10 11.03 -0.73 7.82
N LYS A 11 9.82 -0.29 8.19
CA LYS A 11 9.60 0.64 9.31
C LYS A 11 9.92 0.02 10.67
N THR A 12 9.72 -1.29 10.83
CA THR A 12 10.07 -2.01 12.05
C THR A 12 11.59 -2.12 12.22
N GLU A 13 12.31 -2.40 11.15
CA GLU A 13 13.76 -2.58 11.17
C GLU A 13 14.52 -1.25 11.26
N ALA A 14 14.08 -0.26 10.50
CA ALA A 14 14.72 1.06 10.43
C ALA A 14 13.67 2.17 10.46
N GLU A 15 13.14 2.46 11.66
CA GLU A 15 12.07 3.45 11.86
C GLU A 15 12.46 4.87 11.37
N ARG A 16 13.75 5.19 11.36
CA ARG A 16 14.28 6.47 10.89
C ARG A 16 14.66 6.47 9.39
N GLY A 17 14.44 5.37 8.69
CA GLY A 17 14.71 5.23 7.25
C GLY A 17 16.03 4.52 6.92
N ALA A 18 16.26 4.37 5.61
CA ALA A 18 17.39 3.64 5.05
C ALA A 18 18.75 4.31 5.28
N TYR A 19 18.75 5.64 5.39
CA TYR A 19 19.93 6.48 5.50
C TYR A 19 19.79 7.47 6.67
N GLY A 20 20.89 7.72 7.35
CA GLY A 20 21.01 8.78 8.35
C GLY A 20 21.11 10.17 7.73
N PRO A 21 21.09 11.22 8.57
CA PRO A 21 21.14 12.62 8.11
C PRO A 21 22.45 12.99 7.40
N ASP A 22 23.50 12.19 7.57
CA ASP A 22 24.80 12.34 6.90
C ASP A 22 24.90 11.54 5.59
N GLY A 23 23.78 10.97 5.12
CA GLY A 23 23.71 10.18 3.89
C GLY A 23 24.30 8.78 3.99
N ARG A 24 24.80 8.37 5.17
CA ARG A 24 25.29 7.00 5.38
C ARG A 24 24.12 6.05 5.66
N PRO A 25 24.18 4.77 5.25
CA PRO A 25 23.09 3.84 5.55
C PRO A 25 22.91 3.66 7.06
N THR A 26 21.68 3.38 7.46
CA THR A 26 21.36 2.97 8.84
C THR A 26 22.04 1.64 9.13
N VAL A 27 22.79 1.56 10.24
CA VAL A 27 23.55 0.37 10.61
C VAL A 27 23.36 -0.01 12.07
N LEU A 28 23.46 -1.31 12.35
CA LEU A 28 23.65 -1.85 13.69
C LEU A 28 24.80 -2.86 13.69
N PHE A 29 25.79 -2.63 14.54
CA PHE A 29 26.95 -3.49 14.68
C PHE A 29 26.79 -4.49 15.83
N GLU A 30 26.96 -5.78 15.52
CA GLU A 30 26.77 -6.89 16.44
C GLU A 30 28.10 -7.46 16.92
N ARG A 31 28.59 -6.99 18.08
CA ARG A 31 29.91 -7.41 18.62
C ARG A 31 30.08 -8.92 18.80
N HIS A 32 28.98 -9.62 19.10
CA HIS A 32 29.00 -11.07 19.26
C HIS A 32 29.17 -11.81 17.92
N LYS A 33 28.68 -11.22 16.82
CA LYS A 33 28.95 -11.73 15.47
C LYS A 33 30.37 -11.39 15.03
N PHE A 34 30.86 -10.19 15.34
CA PHE A 34 32.25 -9.81 15.05
C PHE A 34 33.24 -10.74 15.75
N ARG A 35 33.02 -10.99 17.06
CA ARG A 35 33.74 -12.03 17.81
C ARG A 35 33.72 -13.37 17.11
N LYS A 36 32.53 -13.83 16.69
CA LYS A 36 32.37 -15.12 16.00
C LYS A 36 33.21 -15.18 14.72
N PHE A 37 33.20 -14.13 13.91
CA PHE A 37 33.92 -14.10 12.62
C PHE A 37 35.42 -13.90 12.76
N THR A 38 35.89 -13.28 13.85
CA THR A 38 37.32 -13.13 14.17
C THR A 38 37.84 -14.23 15.12
N ASN A 39 37.01 -15.23 15.43
CA ASN A 39 37.32 -16.28 16.41
C ASN A 39 37.83 -15.75 17.77
N GLY A 40 37.29 -14.60 18.21
CA GLY A 40 37.66 -13.97 19.48
C GLY A 40 39.03 -13.30 19.52
N ALA A 41 39.68 -13.08 18.37
CA ALA A 41 41.02 -12.46 18.30
C ALA A 41 41.11 -11.09 18.99
N HIS A 42 39.98 -10.38 19.14
CA HIS A 42 39.91 -9.04 19.72
C HIS A 42 39.21 -8.97 21.08
N ASP A 43 38.89 -10.10 21.71
CA ASP A 43 38.16 -10.14 23.00
C ASP A 43 38.88 -9.33 24.10
N HIS A 44 40.21 -9.42 24.16
CA HIS A 44 41.01 -8.73 25.18
C HIS A 44 41.33 -7.28 24.82
N SER A 45 41.65 -7.00 23.55
CA SER A 45 42.09 -5.67 23.11
C SER A 45 40.91 -4.71 22.86
N HIS A 46 39.75 -5.25 22.47
CA HIS A 46 38.56 -4.47 22.10
C HIS A 46 37.26 -5.14 22.60
N PRO A 47 37.08 -5.32 23.92
CA PRO A 47 35.92 -6.01 24.50
C PRO A 47 34.56 -5.34 24.21
N ASP A 48 34.56 -4.06 23.79
CA ASP A 48 33.36 -3.34 23.35
C ASP A 48 32.95 -3.69 21.91
N LEU A 49 33.89 -4.21 21.10
CA LEU A 49 33.69 -4.63 19.71
C LEU A 49 33.68 -6.16 19.53
N SER A 50 34.31 -6.92 20.44
CA SER A 50 34.37 -8.37 20.43
C SER A 50 34.00 -8.93 21.81
N ASN A 51 32.83 -9.53 21.93
CA ASN A 51 32.37 -10.14 23.19
C ASN A 51 31.30 -11.21 22.92
N ALA A 52 31.18 -12.21 23.79
CA ALA A 52 30.15 -13.24 23.65
C ALA A 52 28.73 -12.68 23.88
N ASP A 53 28.59 -11.73 24.80
CA ASP A 53 27.30 -11.13 25.15
C ASP A 53 27.00 -9.89 24.31
N ALA A 54 25.73 -9.53 24.16
CA ALA A 54 25.31 -8.23 23.64
C ALA A 54 25.49 -7.10 24.71
N GLY A 55 25.43 -5.83 24.32
CA GLY A 55 25.57 -4.69 25.25
C GLY A 55 27.00 -4.16 25.40
N GLY A 56 27.33 -3.50 26.53
CA GLY A 56 28.71 -3.13 26.90
C GLY A 56 29.49 -2.31 25.86
N TYR A 57 28.85 -1.30 25.25
CA TYR A 57 29.34 -0.58 24.07
C TYR A 57 30.40 0.50 24.35
N GLY A 58 30.99 0.53 25.56
CA GLY A 58 32.00 1.51 25.94
C GLY A 58 31.43 2.91 26.20
N SER A 59 32.24 3.95 25.93
CA SER A 59 31.86 5.35 26.08
C SER A 59 30.71 5.73 25.13
N ALA A 60 30.03 6.86 25.37
CA ALA A 60 28.95 7.32 24.50
C ALA A 60 29.38 7.51 23.03
N GLU A 61 30.62 7.98 22.80
CA GLU A 61 31.23 8.10 21.47
C GLU A 61 31.44 6.72 20.82
N HIS A 62 31.93 5.75 21.58
CA HIS A 62 32.12 4.38 21.13
C HIS A 62 30.80 3.63 20.95
N ALA A 63 29.72 4.05 21.62
CA ALA A 63 28.40 3.45 21.46
C ALA A 63 27.75 3.81 20.12
N HIS A 64 28.18 4.88 19.45
CA HIS A 64 27.64 5.27 18.15
C HIS A 64 27.89 4.19 17.09
N ALA A 65 26.83 3.79 16.38
CA ALA A 65 26.86 2.62 15.50
C ALA A 65 27.98 2.70 14.44
N TRP A 66 28.12 3.83 13.75
CA TRP A 66 29.21 4.03 12.78
C TRP A 66 30.60 4.08 13.41
N SER A 67 30.75 4.52 14.66
CA SER A 67 32.05 4.50 15.35
C SER A 67 32.52 3.04 15.53
N ARG A 68 31.59 2.15 15.93
CA ARG A 68 31.86 0.73 16.10
C ARG A 68 32.20 0.04 14.79
N VAL A 69 31.43 0.32 13.73
CA VAL A 69 31.72 -0.21 12.38
C VAL A 69 33.11 0.21 11.93
N THR A 70 33.46 1.50 12.00
CA THR A 70 34.77 2.01 11.56
C THR A 70 35.92 1.39 12.35
N ARG A 71 35.80 1.30 13.68
CA ARG A 71 36.84 0.70 14.53
C ARG A 71 37.00 -0.80 14.29
N ALA A 72 35.89 -1.53 14.14
CA ALA A 72 35.93 -2.95 13.82
C ALA A 72 36.52 -3.19 12.43
N TYR A 73 36.19 -2.36 11.45
CA TYR A 73 36.72 -2.43 10.09
C TYR A 73 38.24 -2.23 10.04
N ALA A 74 38.80 -1.38 10.91
CA ALA A 74 40.25 -1.21 11.04
C ALA A 74 40.97 -2.45 11.60
N LEU A 75 40.25 -3.35 12.28
CA LEU A 75 40.79 -4.60 12.84
C LEU A 75 40.64 -5.76 11.85
N ASP A 76 39.43 -5.96 11.34
CA ASP A 76 39.11 -7.00 10.35
C ASP A 76 37.94 -6.51 9.46
N PRO A 77 38.23 -6.02 8.24
CA PRO A 77 37.23 -5.48 7.32
C PRO A 77 36.07 -6.45 7.04
N GLU A 78 36.38 -7.69 6.65
CA GLU A 78 35.35 -8.65 6.22
C GLU A 78 34.49 -9.08 7.41
N ALA A 79 35.09 -9.36 8.58
CA ALA A 79 34.35 -9.71 9.78
C ALA A 79 33.47 -8.54 10.25
N ALA A 80 33.95 -7.30 10.17
CA ALA A 80 33.19 -6.11 10.55
C ALA A 80 31.95 -5.93 9.68
N LEU A 81 32.10 -6.05 8.35
CA LEU A 81 30.99 -5.93 7.43
C LEU A 81 29.96 -7.05 7.60
N ARG A 82 30.43 -8.30 7.80
CA ARG A 82 29.56 -9.46 8.08
C ARG A 82 28.78 -9.31 9.38
N ALA A 83 29.38 -8.68 10.39
CA ALA A 83 28.79 -8.47 11.71
C ALA A 83 27.85 -7.26 11.80
N THR A 84 27.59 -6.57 10.69
CA THR A 84 26.77 -5.35 10.67
C THR A 84 25.51 -5.60 9.84
N SER A 85 24.37 -5.08 10.28
CA SER A 85 23.15 -4.95 9.47
C SER A 85 23.11 -3.60 8.78
N TRP A 86 22.54 -3.56 7.57
CA TRP A 86 22.63 -2.41 6.66
C TRP A 86 21.28 -2.01 6.09
N GLY A 87 21.03 -0.71 6.06
CA GLY A 87 19.93 -0.08 5.34
C GLY A 87 18.55 -0.32 5.95
N GLN A 88 17.52 -0.08 5.14
CA GLN A 88 16.12 0.00 5.56
C GLN A 88 15.56 -1.30 6.12
N PHE A 89 16.06 -2.43 5.62
CA PHE A 89 15.63 -3.75 6.06
C PHE A 89 16.60 -4.37 7.07
N GLN A 90 17.67 -3.65 7.45
CA GLN A 90 18.71 -4.17 8.35
C GLN A 90 19.27 -5.53 7.88
N MET A 91 19.55 -5.65 6.57
CA MET A 91 20.12 -6.87 6.00
C MET A 91 21.52 -7.10 6.57
N MET A 92 21.74 -8.26 7.18
CA MET A 92 23.04 -8.61 7.74
C MET A 92 24.08 -8.86 6.64
N GLY A 93 25.28 -8.32 6.80
CA GLY A 93 26.37 -8.52 5.83
C GLY A 93 26.77 -9.97 5.63
N PHE A 94 26.58 -10.84 6.64
CA PHE A 94 26.84 -12.29 6.49
C PHE A 94 25.86 -13.01 5.54
N ASN A 95 24.78 -12.37 5.09
CA ASN A 95 23.80 -12.93 4.16
C ASN A 95 24.25 -12.85 2.69
N PHE A 96 25.46 -12.36 2.38
CA PHE A 96 25.96 -12.30 1.00
C PHE A 96 25.86 -13.63 0.21
N PRO A 97 25.97 -14.85 0.80
CA PRO A 97 25.83 -16.09 0.03
C PRO A 97 24.42 -16.32 -0.53
N MET A 98 23.42 -15.61 -0.02
CA MET A 98 22.03 -15.66 -0.52
C MET A 98 21.80 -14.70 -1.69
N THR A 99 22.79 -13.87 -2.02
CA THR A 99 22.73 -12.89 -3.11
C THR A 99 23.73 -13.25 -4.21
N HIS A 100 23.85 -12.38 -5.21
CA HIS A 100 24.87 -12.51 -6.27
C HIS A 100 26.27 -12.01 -5.84
N CYS A 101 26.42 -11.53 -4.60
CA CYS A 101 27.66 -10.94 -4.11
C CYS A 101 28.64 -12.01 -3.62
N LYS A 102 29.94 -11.83 -3.87
CA LYS A 102 30.97 -12.83 -3.52
C LYS A 102 31.42 -12.77 -2.06
N ASN A 103 31.24 -11.63 -1.41
CA ASN A 103 31.66 -11.35 -0.05
C ASN A 103 30.82 -10.22 0.56
N ALA A 104 31.03 -9.93 1.85
CA ALA A 104 30.28 -8.88 2.52
C ALA A 104 30.58 -7.49 1.94
N HIS A 105 31.83 -7.23 1.51
CA HIS A 105 32.19 -5.96 0.89
C HIS A 105 31.35 -5.63 -0.36
N GLU A 106 31.21 -6.57 -1.29
CA GLU A 106 30.35 -6.41 -2.47
C GLU A 106 28.89 -6.18 -2.09
N LEU A 107 28.39 -6.93 -1.10
CA LEU A 107 27.02 -6.76 -0.61
C LEU A 107 26.79 -5.37 -0.02
N VAL A 108 27.69 -4.89 0.84
CA VAL A 108 27.56 -3.56 1.46
C VAL A 108 27.61 -2.46 0.40
N LEU A 109 28.55 -2.54 -0.55
CA LEU A 109 28.59 -1.59 -1.66
C LEU A 109 27.27 -1.57 -2.43
N TYR A 110 26.72 -2.74 -2.76
CA TYR A 110 25.44 -2.84 -3.46
C TYR A 110 24.29 -2.20 -2.66
N LEU A 111 24.17 -2.51 -1.37
CA LEU A 111 23.15 -1.96 -0.47
C LEU A 111 23.26 -0.43 -0.28
N THR A 112 24.48 0.11 -0.32
CA THR A 112 24.70 1.56 -0.09
C THR A 112 24.25 2.44 -1.26
N GLN A 113 24.15 1.89 -2.48
CA GLN A 113 23.87 2.67 -3.69
C GLN A 113 22.46 3.29 -3.69
N CYS A 114 21.42 2.53 -3.31
CA CYS A 114 20.04 3.02 -3.26
C CYS A 114 19.11 2.09 -2.47
N GLU A 115 17.95 2.60 -2.07
CA GLU A 115 16.90 1.82 -1.38
C GLU A 115 16.35 0.67 -2.26
N ALA A 116 16.34 0.83 -3.59
CA ALA A 116 15.90 -0.23 -4.50
C ALA A 116 16.80 -1.47 -4.42
N ASN A 117 18.11 -1.30 -4.26
CA ASN A 117 19.04 -2.41 -4.05
C ASN A 117 18.82 -3.06 -2.67
N GLN A 118 18.51 -2.26 -1.65
CA GLN A 118 18.19 -2.77 -0.31
C GLN A 118 16.91 -3.63 -0.33
N LEU A 119 15.88 -3.17 -1.05
CA LEU A 119 14.67 -3.95 -1.29
C LEU A 119 14.95 -5.23 -2.08
N ALA A 120 15.80 -5.17 -3.12
CA ALA A 120 16.14 -6.35 -3.91
C ALA A 120 16.77 -7.45 -3.04
N VAL A 121 17.76 -7.11 -2.22
CA VAL A 121 18.41 -8.06 -1.29
C VAL A 121 17.42 -8.58 -0.24
N PHE A 122 16.56 -7.73 0.31
CA PHE A 122 15.51 -8.17 1.22
C PHE A 122 14.58 -9.19 0.56
N MET A 123 14.17 -8.94 -0.68
CA MET A 123 13.31 -9.87 -1.42
C MET A 123 14.01 -11.19 -1.76
N ASP A 124 15.32 -11.18 -2.02
CA ASP A 124 16.10 -12.41 -2.20
C ASP A 124 16.15 -13.23 -0.90
N PHE A 125 16.36 -12.59 0.24
CA PHE A 125 16.28 -13.23 1.55
C PHE A 125 14.88 -13.83 1.82
N VAL A 126 13.81 -13.06 1.57
CA VAL A 126 12.42 -13.52 1.76
C VAL A 126 12.11 -14.75 0.91
N ARG A 127 12.67 -14.85 -0.30
CA ARG A 127 12.51 -16.03 -1.16
C ARG A 127 13.34 -17.20 -0.66
N HIS A 128 14.59 -16.97 -0.31
CA HIS A 128 15.50 -18.00 0.18
C HIS A 128 14.97 -18.66 1.48
N GLU A 129 14.46 -17.86 2.41
CA GLU A 129 13.92 -18.33 3.69
C GLU A 129 12.42 -18.71 3.62
N GLU A 130 11.83 -18.72 2.42
CA GLU A 130 10.42 -19.10 2.16
C GLU A 130 9.39 -18.28 2.96
N LEU A 131 9.68 -17.00 3.21
CA LEU A 131 8.87 -16.11 4.06
C LEU A 131 7.73 -15.40 3.31
N ILE A 132 7.63 -15.59 2.00
CA ILE A 132 6.65 -14.86 1.17
C ILE A 132 5.21 -15.10 1.63
N ASP A 133 4.89 -16.32 2.06
CA ASP A 133 3.53 -16.69 2.47
C ASP A 133 3.20 -16.19 3.88
N ALA A 134 4.19 -16.08 4.77
CA ALA A 134 4.02 -15.42 6.07
C ALA A 134 3.63 -13.95 5.86
N LEU A 135 4.32 -13.23 4.94
CA LEU A 135 3.96 -11.86 4.59
C LEU A 135 2.57 -11.74 3.94
N LYS A 136 2.21 -12.64 3.02
CA LYS A 136 0.86 -12.63 2.39
C LYS A 136 -0.25 -12.86 3.41
N ARG A 137 -0.06 -13.78 4.36
CA ARG A 137 -1.02 -14.09 5.42
C ARG A 137 -0.94 -13.11 6.59
N ARG A 138 0.05 -12.23 6.61
CA ARG A 138 0.34 -11.30 7.72
C ARG A 138 0.61 -12.05 9.03
N ASP A 139 1.28 -13.19 8.92
CA ASP A 139 1.77 -13.98 10.04
C ASP A 139 3.06 -13.36 10.57
N TRP A 140 2.91 -12.25 11.29
CA TRP A 140 4.03 -11.45 11.77
C TRP A 140 4.92 -12.20 12.76
N ALA A 141 4.34 -13.09 13.55
CA ALA A 141 5.09 -13.92 14.49
C ALA A 141 5.98 -14.93 13.76
N ALA A 142 5.44 -15.67 12.78
CA ALA A 142 6.24 -16.60 11.98
C ALA A 142 7.32 -15.86 11.18
N PHE A 143 6.99 -14.70 10.60
CA PHE A 143 7.95 -13.88 9.88
C PHE A 143 9.07 -13.39 10.80
N ALA A 144 8.74 -12.74 11.92
CA ALA A 144 9.70 -12.16 12.85
C ALA A 144 10.58 -13.23 13.52
N PHE A 145 10.05 -14.42 13.82
CA PHE A 145 10.86 -15.52 14.36
C PHE A 145 12.00 -15.91 13.42
N LYS A 146 11.73 -15.99 12.12
CA LYS A 146 12.74 -16.36 11.12
C LYS A 146 13.66 -15.18 10.79
N TYR A 147 13.10 -13.98 10.65
CA TYR A 147 13.84 -12.79 10.25
C TYR A 147 14.71 -12.21 11.38
N ASN A 148 14.14 -12.04 12.57
CA ASN A 148 14.78 -11.42 13.74
C ASN A 148 15.36 -12.44 14.73
N GLY A 149 14.95 -13.70 14.63
CA GLY A 149 15.42 -14.80 15.47
C GLY A 149 14.52 -15.09 16.68
N LYS A 150 14.94 -16.07 17.50
CA LYS A 150 14.14 -16.62 18.61
C LYS A 150 13.66 -15.60 19.64
N ASP A 151 14.37 -14.50 19.80
CA ASP A 151 14.08 -13.45 20.78
C ASP A 151 13.17 -12.35 20.21
N TYR A 152 12.58 -12.56 19.02
CA TYR A 152 11.73 -11.56 18.35
C TYR A 152 10.60 -11.04 19.25
N ALA A 153 9.93 -11.94 19.98
CA ALA A 153 8.78 -11.62 20.82
C ALA A 153 9.17 -10.75 22.01
N LYS A 154 10.37 -10.95 22.58
CA LYS A 154 10.90 -10.11 23.67
C LYS A 154 11.05 -8.66 23.22
N ASN A 155 11.41 -8.46 21.96
CA ASN A 155 11.58 -7.15 21.33
C ASN A 155 10.34 -6.69 20.56
N LYS A 156 9.23 -7.45 20.63
CA LYS A 156 7.92 -7.14 20.05
C LYS A 156 7.96 -6.85 18.54
N TYR A 157 8.83 -7.53 17.80
CA TYR A 157 8.96 -7.30 16.36
C TYR A 157 7.65 -7.55 15.61
N ASP A 158 6.97 -8.63 15.96
CA ASP A 158 5.66 -9.02 15.44
C ASP A 158 4.58 -7.97 15.72
N GLU A 159 4.45 -7.52 16.98
CA GLU A 159 3.48 -6.48 17.36
C GLU A 159 3.77 -5.16 16.61
N ARG A 160 5.05 -4.78 16.46
CA ARG A 160 5.48 -3.56 15.76
C ARG A 160 5.17 -3.64 14.26
N MET A 161 5.46 -4.77 13.61
CA MET A 161 5.12 -4.99 12.20
C MET A 161 3.61 -4.94 11.99
N ALA A 162 2.83 -5.60 12.86
CA ALA A 162 1.37 -5.56 12.81
C ALA A 162 0.82 -4.14 12.93
N ARG A 163 1.33 -3.37 13.89
CA ARG A 163 0.95 -1.97 14.10
C ARG A 163 1.30 -1.11 12.88
N HIS A 164 2.52 -1.19 12.37
CA HIS A 164 2.94 -0.40 11.21
C HIS A 164 2.17 -0.77 9.95
N TYR A 165 1.86 -2.05 9.75
CA TYR A 165 0.97 -2.47 8.67
C TYR A 165 -0.42 -1.83 8.81
N ALA A 166 -1.02 -1.87 10.00
CA ALA A 166 -2.33 -1.27 10.26
C ALA A 166 -2.31 0.25 10.07
N GLU A 167 -1.26 0.94 10.52
CA GLU A 167 -1.05 2.37 10.28
C GLU A 167 -0.97 2.68 8.78
N LEU A 168 -0.19 1.92 8.01
CA LEU A 168 -0.04 2.12 6.57
C LEU A 168 -1.35 1.81 5.83
N LYS A 169 -2.06 0.78 6.26
CA LYS A 169 -3.38 0.41 5.71
C LYS A 169 -4.48 1.42 6.09
N GLY A 170 -4.35 2.08 7.24
CA GLY A 170 -5.25 3.13 7.71
C GLY A 170 -4.91 4.50 7.14
N ALA A 171 -3.63 4.79 6.89
CA ALA A 171 -3.17 6.03 6.23
C ALA A 171 -3.56 6.07 4.75
N THR A 172 -3.85 4.92 4.14
CA THR A 172 -4.50 4.81 2.83
C THR A 172 -6.02 4.82 2.90
N ALA A 173 -6.65 4.85 4.09
CA ALA A 173 -8.09 4.98 4.20
C ALA A 173 -8.50 6.37 3.71
N TYR A 174 -9.33 6.42 2.67
CA TYR A 174 -9.91 7.64 2.14
C TYR A 174 -10.58 8.43 3.26
N VAL A 175 -10.19 9.68 3.45
CA VAL A 175 -10.98 10.62 4.25
C VAL A 175 -11.86 11.37 3.26
N ILE A 176 -13.17 11.28 3.42
CA ILE A 176 -14.12 12.05 2.61
C ILE A 176 -13.71 13.53 2.73
N PRO A 177 -13.31 14.19 1.62
CA PRO A 177 -12.81 15.55 1.68
C PRO A 177 -13.94 16.48 2.11
N GLN A 178 -13.62 17.46 2.96
CA GLN A 178 -14.59 18.47 3.42
C GLN A 178 -15.17 19.30 2.27
N ARG A 179 -14.48 19.36 1.13
CA ARG A 179 -14.95 20.00 -0.10
C ARG A 179 -14.83 19.03 -1.26
N TRP A 180 -15.94 18.80 -1.96
CA TRP A 180 -16.03 18.01 -3.17
C TRP A 180 -17.17 18.53 -4.04
N ARG A 181 -17.21 18.10 -5.30
CA ARG A 181 -18.35 18.32 -6.20
C ARG A 181 -18.73 17.02 -6.90
N LEU A 182 -20.00 16.89 -7.26
CA LEU A 182 -20.43 15.88 -8.22
C LEU A 182 -19.90 16.26 -9.62
N ALA A 183 -19.57 15.26 -10.44
CA ALA A 183 -19.34 15.44 -11.87
C ALA A 183 -20.47 16.28 -12.49
N LYS A 184 -20.14 17.33 -13.25
CA LYS A 184 -21.17 18.23 -13.82
C LYS A 184 -22.08 17.47 -14.79
N SER A 185 -21.55 16.49 -15.51
CA SER A 185 -22.36 15.62 -16.37
C SER A 185 -23.41 14.85 -15.56
N LEU A 186 -23.07 14.29 -14.39
CA LEU A 186 -24.02 13.62 -13.51
C LEU A 186 -25.00 14.58 -12.83
N ALA A 187 -24.55 15.78 -12.45
CA ALA A 187 -25.45 16.83 -11.96
C ALA A 187 -26.50 17.21 -13.02
N LYS A 188 -26.08 17.31 -14.29
CA LYS A 188 -26.97 17.54 -15.44
C LYS A 188 -27.98 16.40 -15.62
N LEU A 189 -27.54 15.14 -15.51
CA LEU A 189 -28.42 13.97 -15.57
C LEU A 189 -29.48 14.01 -14.47
N ARG A 190 -29.07 14.23 -13.21
CA ARG A 190 -29.97 14.34 -12.06
C ARG A 190 -31.04 15.41 -12.31
N ALA A 191 -30.64 16.58 -12.81
CA ALA A 191 -31.57 17.66 -13.13
C ALA A 191 -32.57 17.27 -14.24
N GLN A 192 -32.13 16.56 -15.28
CA GLN A 192 -33.04 16.07 -16.33
C GLN A 192 -34.03 15.03 -15.82
N VAL A 193 -33.59 14.11 -14.96
CA VAL A 193 -34.46 13.10 -14.33
C VAL A 193 -35.47 13.77 -13.41
N ASP A 194 -35.04 14.74 -12.59
CA ASP A 194 -35.93 15.52 -11.73
C ASP A 194 -36.96 16.32 -12.55
N ALA A 195 -36.57 16.90 -13.68
CA ALA A 195 -37.50 17.63 -14.55
C ALA A 195 -38.52 16.69 -15.23
N LYS A 196 -38.09 15.49 -15.64
CA LYS A 196 -38.95 14.48 -16.28
C LYS A 196 -39.92 13.84 -15.28
N CYS A 197 -39.49 13.70 -14.03
CA CYS A 197 -40.23 13.02 -12.96
C CYS A 197 -40.23 13.86 -11.67
N PRO A 198 -40.89 15.04 -11.65
CA PRO A 198 -40.78 16.01 -10.55
C PRO A 198 -41.25 15.52 -9.18
N GLY A 199 -42.10 14.49 -9.14
CA GLY A 199 -42.62 13.89 -7.92
C GLY A 199 -41.97 12.56 -7.52
N ARG A 200 -40.86 12.17 -8.15
CA ARG A 200 -40.17 10.91 -7.85
C ARG A 200 -39.64 10.90 -6.43
N SER A 201 -39.61 9.72 -5.83
CA SER A 201 -38.86 9.47 -4.61
C SER A 201 -37.37 9.78 -4.82
N LYS A 202 -36.74 10.29 -3.76
CA LYS A 202 -35.29 10.50 -3.64
C LYS A 202 -34.69 9.74 -2.46
N ALA A 203 -35.41 8.74 -1.94
CA ALA A 203 -35.08 8.01 -0.71
C ALA A 203 -33.77 7.22 -0.77
N SER A 204 -33.24 6.99 -1.97
CA SER A 204 -31.96 6.31 -2.21
C SER A 204 -31.12 7.05 -3.25
N ASP A 205 -31.31 8.37 -3.37
CA ASP A 205 -30.39 9.20 -4.13
C ASP A 205 -29.07 9.33 -3.35
N GLY A 206 -27.95 9.27 -4.06
CA GLY A 206 -26.61 9.34 -3.47
C GLY A 206 -25.60 9.93 -4.44
N ASP A 207 -24.56 10.57 -3.91
CA ASP A 207 -23.43 11.08 -4.69
C ASP A 207 -22.11 10.78 -3.99
N ILE A 208 -21.92 11.21 -2.74
CA ILE A 208 -20.69 10.91 -1.99
C ILE A 208 -20.78 9.59 -1.23
N GLY A 209 -19.70 8.81 -1.29
CA GLY A 209 -19.56 7.55 -0.55
C GLY A 209 -19.52 7.80 0.96
N ASP A 210 -20.09 6.88 1.72
CA ASP A 210 -19.97 6.83 3.19
C ASP A 210 -18.62 6.21 3.62
N ALA A 211 -18.41 6.06 4.94
CA ALA A 211 -17.19 5.45 5.48
C ALA A 211 -16.94 4.02 4.95
N ALA A 212 -17.98 3.29 4.55
CA ALA A 212 -17.83 1.96 3.95
C ALA A 212 -17.36 2.03 2.48
N HIS A 213 -17.76 3.06 1.73
CA HIS A 213 -17.20 3.36 0.40
C HIS A 213 -15.78 3.89 0.50
N ALA A 214 -15.46 4.70 1.51
CA ALA A 214 -14.13 5.23 1.77
C ALA A 214 -13.06 4.12 1.90
N ALA A 215 -13.41 3.00 2.53
CA ALA A 215 -12.52 1.84 2.66
C ALA A 215 -12.16 1.16 1.32
N LYS A 216 -12.92 1.42 0.24
CA LYS A 216 -12.70 0.85 -1.09
C LYS A 216 -11.72 1.66 -1.94
N GLY A 217 -11.20 2.78 -1.44
CA GLY A 217 -10.18 3.53 -2.17
C GLY A 217 -10.67 4.02 -3.55
N GLU A 218 -9.77 4.03 -4.54
CA GLU A 218 -10.07 4.37 -5.94
C GLU A 218 -11.02 3.38 -6.64
N ASP A 219 -11.35 2.24 -6.02
CA ASP A 219 -12.26 1.25 -6.58
C ASP A 219 -13.74 1.65 -6.42
N SER A 220 -14.02 2.74 -5.70
CA SER A 220 -15.36 3.33 -5.56
C SER A 220 -15.43 4.68 -6.26
N ASP A 221 -16.22 4.77 -7.33
CA ASP A 221 -16.45 6.03 -8.05
C ASP A 221 -17.31 7.04 -7.25
N HIS A 222 -17.90 6.61 -6.12
CA HIS A 222 -18.54 7.49 -5.13
C HIS A 222 -17.53 8.21 -4.23
N ASN A 223 -16.26 7.81 -4.25
CA ASN A 223 -15.22 8.55 -3.56
C ASN A 223 -14.72 9.64 -4.51
N ALA A 224 -14.66 10.88 -4.03
CA ALA A 224 -14.11 12.02 -4.75
C ALA A 224 -12.58 11.91 -4.86
N TYR A 225 -12.09 11.01 -5.73
CA TYR A 225 -10.67 10.74 -5.94
C TYR A 225 -10.07 11.55 -7.09
N ILE A 226 -10.89 11.98 -8.04
CA ILE A 226 -10.41 12.78 -9.16
C ILE A 226 -10.21 14.20 -8.64
N VAL A 227 -8.99 14.71 -8.71
CA VAL A 227 -8.65 16.07 -8.30
C VAL A 227 -8.56 16.94 -9.54
N ASP A 228 -9.55 17.81 -9.73
CA ASP A 228 -9.60 18.80 -10.82
C ASP A 228 -9.28 20.19 -10.25
N GLY A 229 -8.05 20.66 -10.50
CA GLY A 229 -7.49 21.78 -9.75
C GLY A 229 -7.38 21.44 -8.26
N ASP A 230 -8.02 22.24 -7.41
CA ASP A 230 -8.11 21.98 -5.96
C ASP A 230 -9.42 21.29 -5.55
N MET A 231 -10.23 20.81 -6.51
CA MET A 231 -11.56 20.27 -6.24
C MET A 231 -11.66 18.77 -6.50
N PRO A 232 -11.85 17.96 -5.44
CA PRO A 232 -12.25 16.56 -5.57
C PRO A 232 -13.59 16.40 -6.29
N VAL A 233 -13.65 15.48 -7.25
CA VAL A 233 -14.82 15.19 -8.09
C VAL A 233 -15.28 13.76 -7.87
N VAL A 234 -16.57 13.61 -7.53
CA VAL A 234 -17.26 12.32 -7.47
C VAL A 234 -17.79 11.98 -8.86
N THR A 235 -17.47 10.79 -9.37
CA THR A 235 -17.86 10.34 -10.71
C THR A 235 -18.93 9.26 -10.71
N ALA A 236 -19.62 9.06 -9.59
CA ALA A 236 -20.81 8.24 -9.50
C ALA A 236 -22.00 8.97 -8.88
N ILE A 237 -23.18 8.51 -9.25
CA ILE A 237 -24.46 8.94 -8.70
C ILE A 237 -25.39 7.74 -8.56
N ASP A 238 -26.17 7.74 -7.48
CA ASP A 238 -27.32 6.86 -7.31
C ASP A 238 -28.60 7.66 -7.54
N ILE A 239 -29.52 7.10 -8.33
CA ILE A 239 -30.88 7.63 -8.55
C ILE A 239 -31.87 6.60 -8.03
N THR A 240 -32.74 7.02 -7.11
CA THR A 240 -33.78 6.15 -6.52
C THR A 240 -34.62 5.47 -7.58
N ASN A 241 -34.86 4.16 -7.42
CA ASN A 241 -35.87 3.45 -8.20
C ASN A 241 -37.27 3.75 -7.61
N ASP A 242 -38.04 4.57 -8.31
CA ASP A 242 -39.45 4.80 -8.02
C ASP A 242 -40.27 4.16 -9.13
N SER A 243 -40.63 2.88 -8.97
CA SER A 243 -41.27 2.11 -10.05
C SER A 243 -42.59 2.71 -10.54
N GLU A 244 -43.25 3.55 -9.74
CA GLU A 244 -44.51 4.20 -10.10
C GLU A 244 -44.30 5.51 -10.86
N LYS A 245 -43.29 6.31 -10.49
CA LYS A 245 -43.11 7.67 -11.02
C LYS A 245 -41.84 7.88 -11.83
N CYS A 246 -40.81 7.09 -11.59
CA CYS A 246 -39.49 7.19 -12.23
C CYS A 246 -38.75 5.83 -12.15
N SER A 247 -39.06 4.94 -13.11
CA SER A 247 -38.44 3.61 -13.15
C SER A 247 -36.94 3.71 -13.41
N ALA A 248 -36.15 3.19 -12.48
CA ALA A 248 -34.70 3.06 -12.64
C ALA A 248 -34.35 2.18 -13.86
N ARG A 249 -35.12 1.13 -14.13
CA ARG A 249 -34.92 0.27 -15.31
C ARG A 249 -35.09 1.06 -16.60
N ALA A 250 -36.17 1.83 -16.72
CA ALA A 250 -36.41 2.63 -17.93
C ALA A 250 -35.30 3.67 -18.17
N LEU A 251 -34.80 4.31 -17.10
CA LEU A 251 -33.65 5.22 -17.18
C LEU A 251 -32.37 4.48 -17.60
N ALA A 252 -32.10 3.32 -17.01
CA ALA A 252 -30.94 2.49 -17.35
C ALA A 252 -30.96 2.08 -18.84
N ASP A 253 -32.12 1.64 -19.33
CA ASP A 253 -32.28 1.18 -20.71
C ASP A 253 -32.10 2.33 -21.71
N ALA A 254 -32.60 3.53 -21.40
CA ALA A 254 -32.36 4.74 -22.21
C ALA A 254 -30.87 5.11 -22.28
N LEU A 255 -30.18 5.08 -21.14
CA LEU A 255 -28.73 5.32 -21.08
C LEU A 255 -27.95 4.28 -21.89
N VAL A 256 -28.29 2.99 -21.76
CA VAL A 256 -27.66 1.90 -22.53
C VAL A 256 -27.92 2.05 -24.03
N ALA A 257 -29.14 2.42 -24.42
CA ALA A 257 -29.51 2.62 -25.82
C ALA A 257 -28.75 3.80 -26.44
N SER A 258 -28.57 4.89 -25.70
CA SER A 258 -27.84 6.09 -26.16
C SER A 258 -26.35 5.82 -26.40
N ARG A 259 -25.78 4.83 -25.70
CA ARG A 259 -24.34 4.55 -25.66
C ARG A 259 -23.50 5.80 -25.38
N ASP A 260 -23.99 6.67 -24.51
CA ASP A 260 -23.34 7.94 -24.20
C ASP A 260 -21.89 7.71 -23.76
N ARG A 261 -20.95 8.39 -24.43
CA ARG A 261 -19.50 8.21 -24.25
C ARG A 261 -19.02 8.50 -22.83
N ARG A 262 -19.80 9.26 -22.05
CA ARG A 262 -19.46 9.64 -20.68
C ARG A 262 -19.59 8.46 -19.72
N VAL A 263 -20.45 7.49 -20.02
CA VAL A 263 -20.71 6.34 -19.15
C VAL A 263 -19.48 5.44 -19.05
N LYS A 264 -19.09 5.10 -17.82
CA LYS A 264 -18.13 4.05 -17.50
C LYS A 264 -18.87 2.72 -17.30
N TYR A 265 -19.82 2.70 -16.36
CA TYR A 265 -20.69 1.56 -16.13
C TYR A 265 -21.99 1.97 -15.41
N ILE A 266 -22.99 1.10 -15.45
CA ILE A 266 -24.29 1.25 -14.79
C ILE A 266 -24.60 -0.06 -14.06
N ILE A 267 -25.12 0.03 -12.83
CA ILE A 267 -25.53 -1.13 -12.02
C ILE A 267 -26.98 -0.96 -11.58
N PHE A 268 -27.80 -1.99 -11.80
CA PHE A 268 -29.17 -2.05 -11.31
C PHE A 268 -29.62 -3.50 -11.23
N ASP A 269 -30.34 -3.85 -10.16
CA ASP A 269 -31.07 -5.11 -10.01
C ASP A 269 -30.20 -6.35 -10.28
N ARG A 270 -29.06 -6.44 -9.56
CA ARG A 270 -28.01 -7.46 -9.69
C ARG A 270 -27.45 -7.61 -11.11
N GLN A 271 -27.54 -6.58 -11.93
CA GLN A 271 -26.93 -6.53 -13.26
C GLN A 271 -25.99 -5.33 -13.37
N ILE A 272 -24.96 -5.48 -14.19
CA ILE A 272 -24.03 -4.41 -14.55
C ILE A 272 -23.85 -4.38 -16.07
N VAL A 273 -23.74 -3.19 -16.62
CA VAL A 273 -23.38 -2.92 -18.02
C VAL A 273 -22.25 -1.90 -18.03
N SER A 274 -21.29 -2.05 -18.93
CA SER A 274 -20.12 -1.15 -19.04
C SER A 274 -19.92 -0.71 -20.47
N SER A 275 -19.36 0.47 -20.68
CA SER A 275 -19.02 0.99 -22.02
C SER A 275 -17.81 0.29 -22.65
N TYR A 276 -17.18 -0.62 -21.92
CA TYR A 276 -16.06 -1.45 -22.34
C TYR A 276 -16.34 -2.95 -22.12
N PRO A 277 -15.69 -3.85 -22.90
CA PRO A 277 -15.79 -5.29 -22.69
C PRO A 277 -15.23 -5.69 -21.32
N ALA A 278 -15.92 -6.59 -20.62
CA ALA A 278 -15.50 -7.06 -19.30
C ALA A 278 -15.95 -8.49 -19.04
N ARG A 279 -15.08 -9.31 -18.44
CA ARG A 279 -15.37 -10.71 -18.07
C ARG A 279 -15.89 -11.56 -19.24
N GLY A 280 -15.31 -11.38 -20.43
CA GLY A 280 -15.74 -12.09 -21.65
C GLY A 280 -17.07 -11.62 -22.23
N VAL A 281 -17.69 -10.57 -21.68
CA VAL A 281 -18.93 -9.98 -22.18
C VAL A 281 -18.61 -8.70 -22.95
N PRO A 282 -19.16 -8.49 -24.17
CA PRO A 282 -18.96 -7.27 -24.95
C PRO A 282 -19.42 -6.00 -24.23
N ALA A 283 -18.89 -4.85 -24.66
CA ALA A 283 -19.38 -3.55 -24.21
C ALA A 283 -20.89 -3.40 -24.44
N TRP A 284 -21.55 -2.61 -23.59
CA TRP A 284 -22.98 -2.33 -23.65
C TRP A 284 -23.89 -3.57 -23.56
N THR A 285 -23.38 -4.67 -23.00
CA THR A 285 -24.14 -5.88 -22.73
C THR A 285 -24.28 -6.10 -21.23
N TRP A 286 -25.52 -6.29 -20.77
CA TRP A 286 -25.83 -6.60 -19.38
C TRP A 286 -25.22 -7.94 -18.96
N ARG A 287 -24.66 -7.99 -17.76
CA ARG A 287 -24.11 -9.21 -17.14
C ARG A 287 -24.42 -9.24 -15.64
N PRO A 288 -24.36 -10.42 -14.99
CA PRO A 288 -24.57 -10.52 -13.55
C PRO A 288 -23.59 -9.64 -12.75
N TYR A 289 -24.12 -8.97 -11.72
CA TYR A 289 -23.35 -8.20 -10.74
C TYR A 289 -23.23 -8.99 -9.42
N GLY A 290 -21.99 -9.20 -9.00
CA GLY A 290 -21.66 -10.02 -7.82
C GLY A 290 -21.39 -9.23 -6.54
N GLY A 291 -21.63 -7.92 -6.53
CA GLY A 291 -21.43 -7.11 -5.31
C GLY A 291 -22.49 -7.40 -4.24
N ASP A 292 -22.15 -7.01 -3.00
CA ASP A 292 -22.99 -7.26 -1.82
C ASP A 292 -24.32 -6.51 -1.91
N ASN A 293 -24.29 -5.24 -2.36
CA ASN A 293 -25.49 -4.46 -2.59
C ASN A 293 -26.15 -4.92 -3.90
N PRO A 294 -27.41 -5.38 -3.88
CA PRO A 294 -28.10 -5.81 -5.10
C PRO A 294 -28.46 -4.66 -6.06
N HIS A 295 -28.42 -3.39 -5.63
CA HIS A 295 -28.85 -2.23 -6.41
C HIS A 295 -30.31 -2.35 -6.92
N ASP A 296 -31.22 -2.87 -6.11
CA ASP A 296 -32.66 -3.00 -6.41
C ASP A 296 -33.48 -1.75 -6.02
N LYS A 297 -32.94 -0.92 -5.13
CA LYS A 297 -33.56 0.34 -4.64
C LYS A 297 -33.11 1.60 -5.38
N HIS A 298 -32.01 1.54 -6.11
CA HIS A 298 -31.46 2.68 -6.86
C HIS A 298 -30.66 2.21 -8.08
N LEU A 299 -30.63 3.04 -9.11
CA LEU A 299 -29.75 2.94 -10.26
C LEU A 299 -28.41 3.61 -9.93
N HIS A 300 -27.33 2.84 -9.97
CA HIS A 300 -25.98 3.38 -9.86
C HIS A 300 -25.41 3.68 -11.24
N ILE A 301 -24.86 4.88 -11.43
CA ILE A 301 -24.32 5.36 -12.70
C ILE A 301 -22.94 5.94 -12.44
N SER A 302 -21.94 5.43 -13.16
CA SER A 302 -20.56 5.93 -13.10
C SER A 302 -20.13 6.50 -14.45
N VAL A 303 -19.39 7.63 -14.43
CA VAL A 303 -18.79 8.27 -15.61
C VAL A 303 -17.27 8.10 -15.64
N GLY A 304 -16.68 8.29 -16.82
CA GLY A 304 -15.23 8.22 -17.02
C GLY A 304 -14.44 9.23 -16.19
N LYS A 305 -13.17 8.93 -15.92
CA LYS A 305 -12.27 9.76 -15.09
C LYS A 305 -11.70 10.99 -15.81
N GLU A 306 -11.89 11.09 -17.12
CA GLU A 306 -11.42 12.23 -17.92
C GLU A 306 -12.40 13.40 -17.84
N SER A 307 -11.90 14.63 -17.90
CA SER A 307 -12.74 15.85 -17.85
C SER A 307 -13.80 15.89 -18.96
N SER A 308 -13.45 15.34 -20.13
CA SER A 308 -14.40 15.18 -21.24
C SER A 308 -15.58 14.24 -20.95
N ALA A 309 -15.51 13.45 -19.87
CA ALA A 309 -16.61 12.60 -19.41
C ALA A 309 -17.33 13.19 -18.18
N TYR A 310 -16.59 13.62 -17.15
CA TYR A 310 -17.20 14.09 -15.91
C TYR A 310 -17.71 15.55 -15.98
N ASP A 311 -17.22 16.37 -16.91
CA ASP A 311 -17.57 17.79 -17.03
C ASP A 311 -18.26 18.17 -18.36
N GLU A 312 -18.57 17.19 -19.22
CA GLU A 312 -19.39 17.43 -20.41
C GLU A 312 -20.88 17.54 -20.03
N GLU A 313 -21.42 18.75 -20.10
CA GLU A 313 -22.79 19.09 -19.69
C GLU A 313 -23.85 18.99 -20.81
N ALA A 314 -23.50 18.33 -21.93
CA ALA A 314 -24.45 18.05 -23.00
C ALA A 314 -25.67 17.28 -22.44
N PRO A 315 -26.91 17.58 -22.89
CA PRO A 315 -28.09 16.86 -22.42
C PRO A 315 -27.96 15.36 -22.63
N TRP A 316 -28.28 14.59 -21.60
CA TRP A 316 -28.40 13.14 -21.67
C TRP A 316 -29.64 12.75 -22.48
N GLN A 317 -29.52 11.68 -23.25
CA GLN A 317 -30.64 11.10 -24.01
C GLN A 317 -31.42 10.13 -23.10
N VAL A 318 -32.31 10.66 -22.25
CA VAL A 318 -33.02 9.90 -21.20
C VAL A 318 -34.50 10.18 -21.07
#